data_AF-A0A1B9MZL3-F1
#
_entry.id   AF-A0A1B9MZL3-F1
#
_cell.length_a   1.000
_cell.length_b   1.000
_cell.length_c   1.000
_cell.angle_alpha   90.00
_cell.angle_beta   90.00
_cell.angle_gamma   90.00
#
_symmetry.space_group_name_H-M   'P 1'
#
loop_
_entity.id
_entity.type
_entity.pdbx_description
1 polymer ?
#
loop_
_entity_poly.entity_id
_entity_poly.type
_entity_poly.pdbx_seq_one_letter_code
_entity_poly.pdbx_strand_id
1 'polypeptide(L)'
;MDMLLSIKLSDGRVFTPQTNTSSATNPIMLPNVGEGFANIDMFVPVNTNSIALNSIIGPPNNYWRDDDGDGQGVNEVSATGALTVSITDKNNQLVARNKVLTVHDAPYKVTLANTSGTLSTRYGVPNSSRFNTSSATYYISPKVSPQVSFVRPILEYGIGENAGPPSIWNPEKGFLVQSTNPSSYDLNFPTTGAHNLYFELDIVGSEPLSWDSVTHSGITAIMTPDLSGTSVRVT
;
A
#
# COMPACT_ATOMS: atom_id res chain seq x y z
N MET A 1 -2.88 14.85 21.29
CA MET A 1 -3.28 15.41 19.98
C MET A 1 -2.64 14.70 18.80
N ASP A 2 -1.43 14.17 18.94
CA ASP A 2 -0.74 13.43 17.86
C ASP A 2 -1.55 12.22 17.32
N MET A 3 -2.23 11.51 18.23
CA MET A 3 -3.07 10.35 17.87
C MET A 3 -4.26 10.69 16.96
N LEU A 4 -4.82 11.91 17.00
CA LEU A 4 -6.02 12.27 16.24
C LEU A 4 -5.80 12.21 14.72
N LEU A 5 -4.58 12.49 14.29
CA LEU A 5 -4.19 12.48 12.88
C LEU A 5 -3.41 11.21 12.52
N SER A 6 -3.33 10.24 13.42
CA SER A 6 -2.62 8.99 13.17
C SER A 6 -3.39 8.06 12.22
N ILE A 7 -2.65 7.17 11.57
CA ILE A 7 -3.19 6.05 10.81
C ILE A 7 -2.67 4.74 11.40
N LYS A 8 -3.49 3.70 11.33
CA LYS A 8 -3.09 2.35 11.69
C LYS A 8 -3.40 1.38 10.54
N LEU A 9 -2.42 0.56 10.19
CA LEU A 9 -2.58 -0.44 9.13
C LEU A 9 -3.16 -1.73 9.70
N SER A 10 -3.64 -2.61 8.81
CA SER A 10 -4.22 -3.91 9.16
C SER A 10 -3.24 -4.87 9.84
N ASP A 11 -1.92 -4.68 9.66
CA ASP A 11 -0.87 -5.42 10.38
C ASP A 11 -0.55 -4.85 11.77
N GLY A 12 -1.26 -3.80 12.19
CA GLY A 12 -1.10 -3.17 13.50
C GLY A 12 -0.05 -2.07 13.57
N ARG A 13 0.73 -1.81 12.52
CA ARG A 13 1.65 -0.66 12.50
C ARG A 13 0.88 0.65 12.63
N VAL A 14 1.35 1.53 13.51
CA VAL A 14 0.75 2.85 13.76
C VAL A 14 1.72 3.95 13.35
N PHE A 15 1.24 4.91 12.57
CA PHE A 15 2.02 6.07 12.13
C PHE A 15 1.35 7.35 12.63
N THR A 16 2.06 8.10 13.46
CA THR A 16 1.63 9.42 13.91
C THR A 16 2.30 10.50 13.05
N PRO A 17 1.79 11.74 13.01
CA PRO A 17 2.50 12.84 12.35
C PRO A 17 3.99 12.94 12.75
N GLN A 18 4.35 12.57 13.97
CA GLN A 18 5.71 12.66 14.51
C GLN A 18 6.61 11.51 14.05
N THR A 19 6.05 10.31 13.87
CA THR A 19 6.80 9.11 13.48
C THR A 19 6.75 8.81 11.99
N ASN A 20 5.95 9.57 11.23
CA ASN A 20 5.81 9.42 9.80
C ASN A 20 7.01 9.99 9.03
N THR A 21 7.78 9.10 8.40
CA THR A 21 8.90 9.45 7.51
C THR A 21 8.58 9.23 6.02
N SER A 22 7.29 9.02 5.70
CA SER A 22 6.88 8.69 4.33
C SER A 22 7.01 9.88 3.36
N SER A 23 7.30 9.56 2.11
CA SER A 23 7.39 10.52 1.01
C SER A 23 6.88 9.91 -0.29
N ALA A 24 6.76 10.71 -1.34
CA ALA A 24 6.38 10.22 -2.67
C ALA A 24 7.39 9.19 -3.22
N THR A 25 8.66 9.22 -2.78
CA THR A 25 9.69 8.26 -3.20
C THR A 25 9.92 7.14 -2.19
N ASN A 26 9.40 7.29 -0.97
CA ASN A 26 9.47 6.28 0.09
C ASN A 26 8.10 6.17 0.79
N PRO A 27 7.09 5.59 0.11
CA PRO A 27 5.75 5.46 0.66
C PRO A 27 5.64 4.33 1.69
N ILE A 28 4.65 4.43 2.57
CA ILE A 28 4.24 3.33 3.44
C ILE A 28 3.57 2.26 2.58
N MET A 29 4.17 1.07 2.54
CA MET A 29 3.58 -0.08 1.86
C MET A 29 2.51 -0.74 2.75
N LEU A 30 1.32 -0.95 2.18
CA LEU A 30 0.27 -1.74 2.81
C LEU A 30 0.74 -3.19 3.02
N PRO A 31 0.27 -3.88 4.07
CA PRO A 31 0.72 -5.23 4.36
C PRO A 31 0.16 -6.29 3.41
N ASN A 32 -1.09 -6.19 2.96
CA ASN A 32 -1.74 -7.25 2.18
C ASN A 32 -2.15 -6.80 0.78
N VAL A 33 -2.14 -7.77 -0.15
CA VAL A 33 -2.53 -7.56 -1.55
C VAL A 33 -4.03 -7.29 -1.63
N GLY A 34 -4.43 -6.33 -2.46
CA GLY A 34 -5.84 -5.97 -2.65
C GLY A 34 -6.44 -5.09 -1.55
N GLU A 35 -5.62 -4.59 -0.61
CA GLU A 35 -6.08 -3.64 0.39
C GLU A 35 -6.36 -2.25 -0.20
N GLY A 36 -7.31 -1.58 0.42
CA GLY A 36 -7.70 -0.22 0.14
C GLY A 36 -7.54 0.69 1.35
N PHE A 37 -7.94 1.95 1.19
CA PHE A 37 -8.02 2.87 2.32
C PHE A 37 -8.99 2.37 3.39
N ALA A 38 -10.02 1.61 3.04
CA ALA A 38 -10.95 1.00 4.00
C ALA A 38 -10.26 0.07 5.02
N ASN A 39 -9.06 -0.45 4.71
CA ASN A 39 -8.25 -1.27 5.61
C ASN A 39 -7.27 -0.46 6.47
N ILE A 40 -7.27 0.86 6.31
CA ILE A 40 -6.47 1.78 7.11
C ILE A 40 -7.39 2.41 8.13
N ASP A 41 -7.12 2.12 9.39
CA ASP A 41 -7.86 2.69 10.52
C ASP A 41 -7.54 4.19 10.61
N MET A 42 -8.59 4.99 10.53
CA MET A 42 -8.60 6.43 10.75
C MET A 42 -9.87 6.78 11.52
N PHE A 43 -9.88 7.90 12.24
CA PHE A 43 -11.11 8.39 12.89
C PHE A 43 -12.18 8.86 11.90
N VAL A 44 -11.80 9.20 10.67
CA VAL A 44 -12.75 9.51 9.60
C VAL A 44 -13.33 8.19 9.06
N PRO A 45 -14.66 7.98 9.12
CA PRO A 45 -15.27 6.74 8.65
C PRO A 45 -15.06 6.49 7.15
N VAL A 46 -15.08 5.23 6.75
CA VAL A 46 -14.69 4.77 5.40
C VAL A 46 -15.55 5.32 4.25
N ASN A 47 -16.76 5.80 4.54
CA ASN A 47 -17.75 6.28 3.57
C ASN A 47 -17.92 7.81 3.56
N THR A 48 -17.09 8.54 4.30
CA THR A 48 -17.12 10.01 4.35
C THR A 48 -15.70 10.56 4.32
N ASN A 49 -15.56 11.83 3.94
CA ASN A 49 -14.29 12.56 4.00
C ASN A 49 -14.19 13.47 5.22
N SER A 50 -15.20 13.50 6.08
CA SER A 50 -15.20 14.30 7.30
C SER A 50 -16.08 13.72 8.40
N ILE A 51 -15.70 14.01 9.65
CA ILE A 51 -16.46 13.71 10.87
C ILE A 51 -16.32 14.88 11.86
N ALA A 52 -17.39 15.18 12.60
CA ALA A 52 -17.35 16.17 13.66
C ALA A 52 -16.48 15.67 14.84
N LEU A 53 -15.66 16.56 15.42
CA LEU A 53 -14.81 16.18 16.56
C LEU A 53 -15.65 15.76 17.77
N ASN A 54 -16.85 16.32 17.93
CA ASN A 54 -17.79 15.91 18.97
C ASN A 54 -18.17 14.42 18.90
N SER A 55 -18.17 13.82 17.71
CA SER A 55 -18.55 12.42 17.50
C SER A 55 -17.43 11.44 17.83
N ILE A 56 -16.20 11.91 18.03
CA ILE A 56 -15.02 11.05 18.27
C ILE A 56 -14.44 11.18 19.68
N ILE A 57 -14.83 12.21 20.44
CA ILE A 57 -14.36 12.41 21.83
C ILE A 57 -15.05 11.49 22.84
N GLY A 58 -16.26 11.02 22.54
CA GLY A 58 -17.00 10.09 23.39
C GLY A 58 -16.51 8.65 23.29
N PRO A 59 -17.19 7.70 23.98
CA PRO A 59 -16.90 6.28 23.85
C PRO A 59 -16.96 5.82 22.39
N PRO A 60 -16.09 4.89 21.98
CA PRO A 60 -15.11 4.15 22.80
C PRO A 60 -13.76 4.88 22.98
N ASN A 61 -13.55 5.99 22.29
CA ASN A 61 -12.25 6.62 22.16
C ASN A 61 -11.80 7.38 23.41
N ASN A 62 -12.72 8.13 24.04
CA ASN A 62 -12.47 8.92 25.25
C ASN A 62 -11.17 9.77 25.17
N TYR A 63 -10.94 10.45 24.04
CA TYR A 63 -9.75 11.31 23.82
C TYR A 63 -9.83 12.65 24.55
N TRP A 64 -10.15 12.60 25.84
CA TRP A 64 -10.13 13.72 26.76
C TRP A 64 -9.77 13.18 28.14
N ARG A 65 -9.22 14.04 28.97
CA ARG A 65 -8.86 13.68 30.34
C ARG A 65 -9.44 14.74 31.24
N ASP A 66 -10.06 14.25 32.30
CA ASP A 66 -10.54 15.03 33.40
C ASP A 66 -10.05 14.36 34.68
N ASP A 67 -9.51 15.18 35.59
CA ASP A 67 -8.86 14.73 36.81
C ASP A 67 -9.81 14.73 38.02
N ASP A 68 -10.95 15.44 37.95
CA ASP A 68 -11.92 15.52 39.04
C ASP A 68 -13.24 14.75 38.78
N GLY A 69 -13.45 14.29 37.54
CA GLY A 69 -14.48 13.31 37.18
C GLY A 69 -15.84 13.91 36.81
N ASP A 70 -15.92 15.22 36.64
CA ASP A 70 -17.14 15.98 36.32
C ASP A 70 -17.54 15.99 34.83
N GLY A 71 -16.74 15.35 33.97
CA GLY A 71 -17.05 15.19 32.53
C GLY A 71 -17.65 13.84 32.14
N GLN A 72 -17.82 12.90 33.08
CA GLN A 72 -18.12 11.49 32.78
C GLN A 72 -19.62 11.21 32.49
N GLY A 73 -20.50 12.17 32.76
CA GLY A 73 -21.92 12.06 32.48
C GLY A 73 -22.29 12.36 31.02
N VAL A 74 -23.55 12.05 30.68
CA VAL A 74 -24.08 12.24 29.33
C VAL A 74 -24.11 13.74 29.00
N ASN A 75 -23.49 14.12 27.87
CA ASN A 75 -23.37 15.51 27.40
C ASN A 75 -22.60 16.45 28.35
N GLU A 76 -21.74 15.90 29.21
CA GLU A 76 -20.88 16.72 30.10
C GLU A 76 -19.57 17.14 29.43
N VAL A 77 -19.21 16.54 28.30
CA VAL A 77 -18.10 16.94 27.45
C VAL A 77 -18.57 17.22 26.02
N SER A 78 -18.02 18.28 25.41
CA SER A 78 -18.29 18.64 24.02
C SER A 78 -17.04 19.16 23.31
N ALA A 79 -16.92 18.89 22.01
CA ALA A 79 -15.86 19.44 21.18
C ALA A 79 -16.42 20.10 19.92
N THR A 80 -15.91 21.28 19.58
CA THR A 80 -16.21 21.92 18.30
C THR A 80 -15.16 21.60 17.25
N GLY A 81 -15.52 21.73 15.97
CA GLY A 81 -14.64 21.48 14.84
C GLY A 81 -14.84 20.13 14.16
N ALA A 82 -14.03 19.86 13.15
CA ALA A 82 -14.12 18.67 12.32
C ALA A 82 -12.73 18.09 12.03
N LEU A 83 -12.71 16.77 11.83
CA LEU A 83 -11.61 16.04 11.22
C LEU A 83 -11.97 15.78 9.76
N THR A 84 -11.00 15.95 8.86
CA THR A 84 -11.15 15.73 7.43
C THR A 84 -10.04 14.83 6.91
N VAL A 85 -10.34 14.11 5.83
CA VAL A 85 -9.37 13.36 5.04
C VAL A 85 -9.52 13.76 3.57
N SER A 86 -8.40 14.03 2.92
CA SER A 86 -8.30 14.23 1.48
C SER A 86 -7.30 13.25 0.92
N ILE A 87 -7.66 12.59 -0.17
CA ILE A 87 -6.86 11.53 -0.77
C ILE A 87 -6.70 11.81 -2.25
N THR A 88 -5.45 11.78 -2.72
CA THR A 88 -5.15 11.88 -4.16
C THR A 88 -4.27 10.74 -4.63
N ASP A 89 -4.38 10.39 -5.92
CA ASP A 89 -3.42 9.52 -6.61
C ASP A 89 -2.11 10.26 -6.95
N LYS A 90 -1.18 9.56 -7.61
CA LYS A 90 0.10 10.12 -8.08
C LYS A 90 -0.05 11.30 -9.07
N ASN A 91 -1.20 11.39 -9.74
CA ASN A 91 -1.53 12.44 -10.70
C ASN A 91 -2.33 13.60 -10.05
N ASN A 92 -2.41 13.62 -8.72
CA ASN A 92 -3.18 14.57 -7.92
C ASN A 92 -4.70 14.56 -8.18
N GLN A 93 -5.24 13.45 -8.71
CA GLN A 93 -6.70 13.27 -8.85
C GLN A 93 -7.29 12.82 -7.52
N LEU A 94 -8.44 13.38 -7.14
CA LEU A 94 -9.14 13.00 -5.91
C LEU A 94 -9.65 11.56 -5.99
N VAL A 95 -9.48 10.84 -4.88
CA VAL A 95 -9.85 9.43 -4.74
C VAL A 95 -10.77 9.24 -3.53
N ALA A 96 -11.73 8.32 -3.64
CA ALA A 96 -12.67 8.04 -2.56
C ALA A 96 -12.01 7.32 -1.36
N ARG A 97 -12.51 7.60 -0.15
CA ARG A 97 -12.03 7.01 1.12
C ARG A 97 -12.19 5.49 1.23
N ASN A 98 -12.98 4.86 0.36
CA ASN A 98 -13.17 3.42 0.27
C ASN A 98 -12.47 2.76 -0.94
N LYS A 99 -11.61 3.48 -1.67
CA LYS A 99 -10.91 2.94 -2.84
C LYS A 99 -9.96 1.80 -2.45
N VAL A 100 -10.03 0.71 -3.22
CA VAL A 100 -9.01 -0.35 -3.27
C VAL A 100 -7.81 0.15 -4.07
N LEU A 101 -6.60 0.01 -3.50
CA LEU A 101 -5.40 0.60 -4.08
C LEU A 101 -4.87 -0.23 -5.24
N THR A 102 -4.34 0.46 -6.24
CA THR A 102 -3.73 -0.10 -7.44
C THR A 102 -2.30 0.41 -7.60
N VAL A 103 -1.41 -0.41 -8.14
CA VAL A 103 0.00 0.00 -8.36
C VAL A 103 0.12 1.12 -9.38
N HIS A 104 -0.79 1.18 -10.35
CA HIS A 104 -0.74 2.17 -11.43
C HIS A 104 -0.97 3.60 -10.93
N ASP A 105 -1.81 3.79 -9.92
CA ASP A 105 -2.19 5.10 -9.39
C ASP A 105 -1.33 5.49 -8.16
N ALA A 106 -0.49 4.57 -7.69
CA ALA A 106 0.39 4.75 -6.54
C ALA A 106 1.65 5.59 -6.88
N PRO A 107 2.28 6.23 -5.87
CA PRO A 107 1.84 6.34 -4.49
C PRO A 107 0.65 7.30 -4.35
N TYR A 108 -0.23 6.99 -3.40
CA TYR A 108 -1.34 7.86 -3.03
C TYR A 108 -0.92 8.80 -1.90
N LYS A 109 -1.46 10.01 -1.90
CA LYS A 109 -1.25 11.02 -0.85
C LYS A 109 -2.51 11.15 -0.02
N VAL A 110 -2.41 10.85 1.28
CA VAL A 110 -3.48 10.99 2.26
C VAL A 110 -3.17 12.17 3.18
N THR A 111 -4.01 13.19 3.17
CA THR A 111 -3.90 14.35 4.07
C THR A 111 -5.03 14.30 5.08
N LEU A 112 -4.69 14.12 6.36
CA LEU A 112 -5.59 14.26 7.50
C LEU A 112 -5.44 15.66 8.09
N ALA A 113 -6.55 16.32 8.41
CA ALA A 113 -6.51 17.64 9.01
C ALA A 113 -7.66 17.86 10.00
N ASN A 114 -7.40 18.60 11.07
CA ASN A 114 -8.45 19.07 11.97
C ASN A 114 -8.61 20.59 11.84
N THR A 115 -9.83 21.07 12.00
CA THR A 115 -10.07 22.51 12.22
C THR A 115 -9.62 22.90 13.63
N SER A 116 -9.42 24.19 13.87
CA SER A 116 -9.39 24.69 15.24
C SER A 116 -10.74 24.44 15.94
N GLY A 117 -10.72 24.45 17.27
CA GLY A 117 -11.91 24.20 18.06
C GLY A 117 -11.68 24.40 19.55
N THR A 118 -12.72 24.07 20.29
CA THR A 118 -12.76 24.15 21.75
C THR A 118 -13.27 22.82 22.29
N LEU A 119 -12.54 22.25 23.24
CA LEU A 119 -13.03 21.20 24.12
C LEU A 119 -13.63 21.89 25.36
N SER A 120 -14.83 21.50 25.75
CA SER A 120 -15.53 22.09 26.90
C SER A 120 -16.20 21.03 27.74
N THR A 121 -16.08 21.18 29.05
CA THR A 121 -16.78 20.41 30.06
C THR A 121 -17.92 21.26 30.64
N ARG A 122 -18.90 20.59 31.25
CA ARG A 122 -20.01 21.28 31.94
C ARG A 122 -19.54 22.00 33.19
N TYR A 123 -18.58 21.42 33.89
CA TYR A 123 -17.99 21.89 35.14
C TYR A 123 -16.46 22.02 35.00
N GLY A 124 -15.73 22.39 36.06
CA GLY A 124 -14.29 22.66 36.01
C GLY A 124 -13.90 24.15 35.86
N VAL A 125 -12.70 24.51 36.34
CA VAL A 125 -12.13 25.87 36.19
C VAL A 125 -10.66 25.76 35.77
N PRO A 126 -10.32 26.14 34.52
CA PRO A 126 -11.22 26.50 33.42
C PRO A 126 -12.00 25.28 32.88
N ASN A 127 -13.28 25.46 32.53
CA ASN A 127 -14.12 24.42 31.93
C ASN A 127 -13.93 24.26 30.41
N SER A 128 -12.91 24.91 29.82
CA SER A 128 -12.69 24.83 28.38
C SER A 128 -11.23 25.04 28.01
N SER A 129 -10.84 24.41 26.91
CA SER A 129 -9.52 24.53 26.31
C SER A 129 -9.65 24.64 24.80
N ARG A 130 -8.79 25.46 24.20
CA ARG A 130 -8.76 25.67 22.74
C ARG A 130 -7.63 24.89 22.11
N PHE A 131 -7.85 24.45 20.89
CA PHE A 131 -6.83 23.82 20.07
C PHE A 131 -6.79 24.42 18.68
N ASN A 132 -5.59 24.39 18.10
CA ASN A 132 -5.32 24.95 16.79
C ASN A 132 -5.56 23.91 15.70
N THR A 133 -5.62 24.40 14.46
CA THR A 133 -5.61 23.55 13.26
C THR A 133 -4.29 22.79 13.20
N SER A 134 -4.34 21.53 12.74
CA SER A 134 -3.17 20.72 12.43
C SER A 134 -3.45 19.83 11.23
N SER A 135 -2.39 19.34 10.58
CA SER A 135 -2.49 18.44 9.44
C SER A 135 -1.31 17.48 9.37
N ALA A 136 -1.55 16.28 8.86
CA ALA A 136 -0.54 15.26 8.58
C ALA A 136 -0.73 14.70 7.17
N THR A 137 0.37 14.43 6.48
CA THR A 137 0.36 13.86 5.12
C THR A 137 1.12 12.55 5.08
N TYR A 138 0.47 11.50 4.58
CA TYR A 138 1.02 10.16 4.43
C TYR A 138 1.06 9.78 2.95
N TYR A 139 2.16 9.15 2.54
CA TYR A 139 2.26 8.54 1.21
C TYR A 139 2.08 7.04 1.34
N ILE A 140 1.15 6.45 0.59
CA ILE A 140 0.73 5.05 0.75
C ILE A 140 0.77 4.35 -0.61
N SER A 141 1.31 3.13 -0.62
CA SER A 141 1.30 2.26 -1.80
C SER A 141 0.69 0.90 -1.48
N PRO A 142 -0.03 0.27 -2.42
CA PRO A 142 -0.55 -1.08 -2.22
C PRO A 142 0.58 -2.08 -2.04
N LYS A 143 0.30 -3.19 -1.33
CA LYS A 143 1.11 -4.38 -1.50
C LYS A 143 0.88 -4.92 -2.90
N VAL A 144 1.97 -5.15 -3.60
CA VAL A 144 1.99 -5.87 -4.86
C VAL A 144 2.43 -7.31 -4.60
N SER A 145 1.77 -8.26 -5.27
CA SER A 145 2.25 -9.64 -5.31
C SER A 145 3.35 -9.71 -6.35
N PRO A 146 4.48 -10.36 -6.06
CA PRO A 146 5.45 -10.74 -7.08
C PRO A 146 4.73 -11.52 -8.18
N GLN A 147 4.92 -11.11 -9.43
CA GLN A 147 4.42 -11.81 -10.60
C GLN A 147 5.50 -11.85 -11.67
N VAL A 148 5.67 -13.01 -12.28
CA VAL A 148 6.43 -13.14 -13.52
C VAL A 148 5.57 -12.56 -14.63
N SER A 149 6.05 -11.53 -15.30
CA SER A 149 5.37 -10.92 -16.45
C SER A 149 5.86 -11.49 -17.78
N PHE A 150 7.17 -11.74 -17.88
CA PHE A 150 7.78 -12.32 -19.08
C PHE A 150 8.87 -13.34 -18.74
N VAL A 151 9.08 -14.28 -19.67
CA VAL A 151 10.25 -15.15 -19.68
C VAL A 151 11.12 -14.75 -20.86
N ARG A 152 12.27 -14.15 -20.57
CA ARG A 152 13.12 -13.46 -21.52
C ARG A 152 14.35 -14.30 -21.87
N PRO A 153 14.38 -14.97 -23.03
CA PRO A 153 15.61 -15.55 -23.56
C PRO A 153 16.48 -14.44 -24.20
N ILE A 154 17.56 -14.83 -24.86
CA ILE A 154 18.31 -13.92 -25.72
C ILE A 154 17.40 -13.46 -26.87
N LEU A 155 17.19 -12.15 -26.98
CA LEU A 155 16.20 -11.55 -27.90
C LEU A 155 16.71 -11.30 -29.32
N GLU A 156 18.01 -11.46 -29.58
CA GLU A 156 18.69 -11.06 -30.84
C GLU A 156 17.99 -11.59 -32.10
N TYR A 157 17.42 -12.81 -32.04
CA TYR A 157 16.75 -13.47 -33.15
C TYR A 157 15.22 -13.46 -33.04
N GLY A 158 14.64 -12.75 -32.08
CA GLY A 158 13.19 -12.72 -31.82
C GLY A 158 12.45 -11.52 -32.40
N ILE A 159 12.98 -10.90 -33.44
CA ILE A 159 12.45 -9.67 -34.06
C ILE A 159 12.12 -9.88 -35.55
N GLY A 160 11.31 -8.99 -36.13
CA GLY A 160 10.99 -9.02 -37.56
C GLY A 160 10.29 -10.31 -37.99
N GLU A 161 10.76 -10.93 -39.08
CA GLU A 161 10.20 -12.17 -39.62
C GLU A 161 10.39 -13.39 -38.69
N ASN A 162 11.33 -13.31 -37.75
CA ASN A 162 11.58 -14.36 -36.76
C ASN A 162 10.80 -14.15 -35.45
N ALA A 163 10.01 -13.07 -35.34
CA ALA A 163 9.22 -12.81 -34.16
C ALA A 163 8.09 -13.85 -34.03
N GLY A 164 7.92 -14.38 -32.81
CA GLY A 164 6.78 -15.23 -32.51
C GLY A 164 5.45 -14.47 -32.59
N PRO A 165 4.31 -15.20 -32.62
CA PRO A 165 2.98 -14.58 -32.61
C PRO A 165 2.81 -13.62 -31.41
N PRO A 166 2.19 -12.44 -31.59
CA PRO A 166 2.01 -11.45 -30.52
C PRO A 166 1.25 -11.96 -29.28
N SER A 167 0.49 -13.05 -29.41
CA SER A 167 -0.23 -13.68 -28.30
C SER A 167 0.68 -14.43 -27.31
N ILE A 168 1.88 -14.82 -27.74
CA ILE A 168 2.84 -15.59 -26.93
C ILE A 168 4.23 -14.96 -26.85
N TRP A 169 4.54 -14.01 -27.74
CA TRP A 169 5.86 -13.37 -27.84
C TRP A 169 5.77 -11.84 -27.92
N ASN A 170 6.61 -11.18 -27.12
CA ASN A 170 6.88 -9.75 -27.19
C ASN A 170 8.33 -9.55 -27.67
N PRO A 171 8.58 -8.84 -28.79
CA PRO A 171 9.92 -8.65 -29.34
C PRO A 171 10.94 -7.98 -28.39
N GLU A 172 10.48 -7.15 -27.45
CA GLU A 172 11.32 -6.42 -26.50
C GLU A 172 11.51 -7.17 -25.17
N LYS A 173 10.60 -8.09 -24.84
CA LYS A 173 10.47 -8.68 -23.49
C LYS A 173 10.52 -10.20 -23.44
N GLY A 174 10.31 -10.89 -24.55
CA GLY A 174 10.33 -12.35 -24.64
C GLY A 174 8.94 -12.98 -24.56
N PHE A 175 8.85 -14.18 -24.00
CA PHE A 175 7.60 -14.93 -23.91
C PHE A 175 6.66 -14.34 -22.87
N LEU A 176 5.38 -14.20 -23.23
CA LEU A 176 4.32 -13.80 -22.31
C LEU A 176 3.97 -14.96 -21.38
N VAL A 177 3.85 -14.70 -20.08
CA VAL A 177 3.30 -15.70 -19.16
C VAL A 177 1.82 -15.96 -19.50
N GLN A 178 1.54 -17.18 -19.93
CA GLN A 178 0.20 -17.66 -20.31
C GLN A 178 -0.60 -18.18 -19.10
N SER A 179 0.07 -18.83 -18.14
CA SER A 179 -0.57 -19.42 -16.96
C SER A 179 0.38 -19.58 -15.80
N THR A 180 -0.05 -19.27 -14.59
CA THR A 180 0.68 -19.57 -13.35
C THR A 180 0.17 -20.84 -12.65
N ASN A 181 -0.69 -21.63 -13.33
CA ASN A 181 -1.12 -22.93 -12.83
C ASN A 181 -0.05 -24.01 -13.17
N PRO A 182 0.44 -24.79 -12.18
CA PRO A 182 1.45 -25.82 -12.40
C PRO A 182 1.14 -26.81 -13.51
N SER A 183 -0.13 -27.15 -13.75
CA SER A 183 -0.52 -28.09 -14.81
C SER A 183 -0.40 -27.52 -16.24
N SER A 184 -0.01 -26.26 -16.39
CA SER A 184 0.01 -25.53 -17.67
C SER A 184 1.26 -24.67 -17.83
N TYR A 185 2.32 -24.95 -17.06
CA TYR A 185 3.58 -24.23 -17.16
C TYR A 185 4.28 -24.40 -18.50
N ASP A 186 4.02 -25.52 -19.19
CA ASP A 186 4.48 -25.80 -20.55
C ASP A 186 3.97 -24.81 -21.61
N LEU A 187 2.93 -24.02 -21.29
CA LEU A 187 2.44 -22.95 -22.16
C LEU A 187 3.29 -21.67 -22.10
N ASN A 188 4.04 -21.44 -21.01
CA ASN A 188 4.72 -20.17 -20.77
C ASN A 188 6.03 -20.02 -21.53
N PHE A 189 6.73 -21.13 -21.76
CA PHE A 189 8.09 -21.13 -22.27
C PHE A 189 8.42 -22.49 -22.87
N PRO A 190 9.33 -22.58 -23.86
CA PRO A 190 9.75 -23.86 -24.43
C PRO A 190 10.16 -24.87 -23.34
N THR A 191 9.70 -26.12 -23.50
CA THR A 191 9.99 -27.22 -22.57
C THR A 191 11.33 -27.91 -22.84
N THR A 192 12.09 -27.41 -23.81
CA THR A 192 13.40 -27.95 -24.20
C THR A 192 14.49 -26.99 -23.73
N GLY A 193 15.51 -27.53 -23.07
CA GLY A 193 16.70 -26.79 -22.64
C GLY A 193 17.99 -27.49 -23.08
N ALA A 194 19.09 -26.76 -23.00
CA ALA A 194 20.43 -27.31 -23.19
C ALA A 194 21.37 -26.76 -22.11
N HIS A 195 22.47 -27.48 -21.84
CA HIS A 195 23.44 -27.09 -20.84
C HIS A 195 24.05 -25.71 -21.16
N ASN A 196 24.16 -24.84 -20.16
CA ASN A 196 24.62 -23.45 -20.26
C ASN A 196 23.71 -22.47 -21.02
N LEU A 197 22.46 -22.85 -21.32
CA LEU A 197 21.45 -21.87 -21.72
C LEU A 197 20.90 -21.16 -20.49
N TYR A 198 20.44 -19.93 -20.67
CA TYR A 198 19.81 -19.15 -19.62
C TYR A 198 18.65 -18.32 -20.17
N PHE A 199 17.78 -17.93 -19.27
CA PHE A 199 16.75 -16.93 -19.51
C PHE A 199 16.56 -16.08 -18.26
N GLU A 200 15.91 -14.93 -18.41
CA GLU A 200 15.56 -14.05 -17.30
C GLU A 200 14.04 -14.09 -17.08
N LEU A 201 13.61 -14.16 -15.83
CA LEU A 201 12.23 -13.88 -15.46
C LEU A 201 12.09 -12.37 -15.22
N ASP A 202 11.22 -11.69 -15.96
CA ASP A 202 10.86 -10.29 -15.70
C ASP A 202 9.81 -10.29 -14.57
N ILE A 203 10.17 -9.72 -13.43
CA ILE A 203 9.38 -9.73 -12.20
C ILE A 203 8.81 -8.33 -11.95
N VAL A 204 7.50 -8.28 -11.69
CA VAL A 204 6.81 -7.07 -11.26
C VAL A 204 6.35 -7.24 -9.82
N GLY A 205 6.43 -6.16 -9.06
CA GLY A 205 5.83 -6.08 -7.74
C GLY A 205 6.54 -6.88 -6.67
N SER A 206 7.87 -6.98 -6.77
CA SER A 206 8.70 -7.67 -5.80
C SER A 206 9.85 -6.80 -5.32
N GLU A 207 10.22 -7.02 -4.05
CA GLU A 207 11.56 -6.72 -3.54
C GLU A 207 12.54 -7.83 -4.00
N PRO A 208 13.85 -7.74 -3.74
CA PRO A 208 14.79 -8.81 -4.08
C PRO A 208 14.31 -10.17 -3.60
N LEU A 209 14.10 -11.09 -4.56
CA LEU A 209 13.62 -12.44 -4.28
C LEU A 209 14.77 -13.35 -3.86
N SER A 210 14.49 -14.38 -3.06
CA SER A 210 15.43 -15.45 -2.76
C SER A 210 14.81 -16.78 -3.17
N TRP A 211 15.49 -17.51 -4.05
CA TRP A 211 15.01 -18.75 -4.65
C TRP A 211 16.05 -19.85 -4.44
N ASP A 212 15.59 -21.02 -4.00
CA ASP A 212 16.42 -22.21 -3.94
C ASP A 212 16.62 -22.81 -5.34
N SER A 213 17.77 -23.44 -5.57
CA SER A 213 17.98 -24.22 -6.78
C SER A 213 17.01 -25.40 -6.83
N VAL A 214 16.47 -25.70 -8.02
CA VAL A 214 15.55 -26.82 -8.22
C VAL A 214 16.24 -27.88 -9.07
N THR A 215 16.19 -29.13 -8.62
CA THR A 215 16.71 -30.28 -9.39
C THR A 215 15.56 -31.17 -9.81
N HIS A 216 15.47 -31.44 -11.12
CA HIS A 216 14.48 -32.35 -11.68
C HIS A 216 15.15 -33.28 -12.70
N SER A 217 15.01 -34.59 -12.50
CA SER A 217 15.52 -35.62 -13.42
C SER A 217 17.01 -35.46 -13.80
N GLY A 218 17.85 -35.04 -12.84
CA GLY A 218 19.29 -34.84 -13.05
C GLY A 218 19.70 -33.49 -13.65
N ILE A 219 18.74 -32.60 -13.92
CA ILE A 219 18.98 -31.21 -14.35
C ILE A 219 18.77 -30.30 -13.14
N THR A 220 19.75 -29.44 -12.85
CA THR A 220 19.67 -28.43 -11.79
C THR A 220 19.53 -27.04 -12.41
N ALA A 221 18.45 -26.34 -12.07
CA ALA A 221 18.26 -24.93 -12.38
C ALA A 221 18.72 -24.08 -11.19
N ILE A 222 19.52 -23.06 -11.46
CA ILE A 222 20.03 -22.09 -10.49
C ILE A 222 19.40 -20.73 -10.78
N MET A 223 18.86 -20.11 -9.74
CA MET A 223 18.17 -18.82 -9.85
C MET A 223 19.01 -17.73 -9.19
N THR A 224 19.38 -16.74 -10.00
CA THR A 224 20.22 -15.61 -9.60
C THR A 224 19.37 -14.34 -9.65
N PRO A 225 18.79 -13.92 -8.53
CA PRO A 225 17.97 -12.71 -8.45
C PRO A 225 18.84 -11.46 -8.56
N ASP A 226 18.27 -10.40 -9.14
CA ASP A 226 18.88 -9.09 -9.15
C ASP A 226 18.54 -8.30 -7.86
N LEU A 227 19.34 -7.28 -7.56
CA LEU A 227 19.17 -6.47 -6.35
C LEU A 227 17.98 -5.51 -6.40
N SER A 228 17.33 -5.35 -7.57
CA SER A 228 16.14 -4.52 -7.69
C SER A 228 14.83 -5.30 -7.54
N GLY A 229 14.88 -6.63 -7.52
CA GLY A 229 13.68 -7.48 -7.45
C GLY A 229 12.88 -7.49 -8.76
N THR A 230 13.47 -7.03 -9.86
CA THR A 230 12.80 -6.92 -11.17
C THR A 230 13.23 -8.01 -12.15
N SER A 231 14.32 -8.75 -11.86
CA SER A 231 14.81 -9.81 -12.73
C SER A 231 15.38 -10.98 -11.95
N VAL A 232 15.16 -12.20 -12.45
CA VAL A 232 15.83 -13.41 -11.96
C VAL A 232 16.40 -14.18 -13.14
N ARG A 233 17.73 -14.33 -13.17
CA ARG A 233 18.39 -15.16 -14.19
C ARG A 233 18.32 -16.63 -13.79
N VAL A 234 17.85 -17.47 -14.72
CA VAL A 234 17.79 -18.93 -14.56
C VAL A 234 18.82 -19.57 -15.47
N THR A 235 19.71 -20.39 -14.92
CA THR A 235 20.77 -21.14 -15.62
C THR A 235 20.73 -22.62 -15.28
#